data_AF-A0A7W9SSX9-F1
#
_entry.id   AF-A0A7W9SSX9-F1
#
_cell.length_a   1.000
_cell.length_b   1.000
_cell.length_c   1.000
_cell.angle_alpha   90.00
_cell.angle_beta   90.00
_cell.angle_gamma   90.00
#
_symmetry.space_group_name_H-M   'P 1'
#
loop_
_entity.id
_entity.type
_entity.pdbx_description
1 polymer ?
#
loop_
_entity_poly.entity_id
_entity_poly.type
_entity_poly.pdbx_seq_one_letter_code
_entity_poly.pdbx_strand_id
1 'polypeptide(L)'
;MRNRISVVGITCLFSLLGLGVLVGCGGSDSRAGVGTSRSASVAFTIRWPERTRLIPLAAQSIKVEIRDSQGALLGAPKVVARPASGNTSTVVFNDLEVQTVQVKATAYPNSDGTGVAQATGTVPLVLVARQTAEATVTMDSTISRVQLGYDASPLVIGEPRTLTAQALNSLDETVLVDPSLWEWSSSNSVDFNLVPSAASATITAVNPGRVTVSVREKESGKTVAVALQNGLTLANTRIVFVSQRYGAAGIYIMNADGTNQTRLTNNTVQERSPIFSPDGKSIVYTRYDNPTEGDLYLMNVDGTGAKNLTSGPGTDAATCFTPDGSKILFTNSQTGASTIYSVNIDGSEKRRLTASSELESSPVISPDGAQIAFVRSSELWIMNVDGTGQKKLSNDPSGNVSGISFSPNGKRIMYNFYKNLNTSICIMNSDGTGVTQISASGRYSPRFSPDGTKIVFQANEGFGGFSNNDEIEVMNVDGSQVVRLTTVDGHDTAPSWSGFVF
;
A
#
# COMPACT_ATOMS: atom_id res chain seq x y z
N MET A 1 -21.23 -30.10 -33.75
CA MET A 1 -21.57 -30.98 -34.90
C MET A 1 -20.73 -30.59 -36.11
N ARG A 2 -19.85 -31.52 -36.52
CA ARG A 2 -19.22 -31.79 -37.84
C ARG A 2 -18.54 -30.70 -38.68
N ASN A 3 -17.22 -30.91 -38.82
CA ASN A 3 -16.36 -31.02 -40.04
C ASN A 3 -16.23 -29.80 -40.98
N ARG A 4 -15.04 -29.47 -41.51
CA ARG A 4 -14.14 -30.33 -42.30
C ARG A 4 -12.67 -29.87 -42.21
N ILE A 5 -11.71 -30.80 -42.12
CA ILE A 5 -10.37 -30.66 -42.71
C ILE A 5 -10.04 -31.98 -43.40
N SER A 6 -9.64 -31.89 -44.66
CA SER A 6 -9.37 -32.98 -45.60
C SER A 6 -8.02 -33.65 -45.30
N VAL A 7 -8.00 -34.99 -45.32
CA VAL A 7 -6.78 -35.80 -45.36
C VAL A 7 -6.73 -36.46 -46.74
N VAL A 8 -5.67 -36.17 -47.50
CA VAL A 8 -5.35 -36.90 -48.74
C VAL A 8 -4.35 -38.00 -48.36
N GLY A 9 -4.77 -39.25 -48.52
CA GLY A 9 -3.93 -40.43 -48.29
C GLY A 9 -3.10 -40.79 -49.52
N ILE A 10 -1.92 -41.36 -49.29
CA ILE A 10 -1.17 -42.13 -50.27
C ILE A 10 -0.86 -43.49 -49.63
N THR A 11 -1.40 -44.53 -50.28
CA THR A 11 -1.23 -45.95 -49.98
C THR A 11 0.02 -46.47 -50.71
N CYS A 12 0.82 -47.34 -50.09
CA CYS A 12 1.60 -48.35 -50.82
C CYS A 12 1.86 -49.59 -49.95
N LEU A 13 1.41 -50.74 -50.47
CA LEU A 13 1.70 -52.11 -50.04
C LEU A 13 3.21 -52.42 -50.15
N PHE A 14 3.73 -53.35 -49.35
CA PHE A 14 4.53 -54.48 -49.88
C PHE A 14 4.56 -55.67 -48.91
N SER A 15 4.60 -56.85 -49.54
CA SER A 15 4.38 -58.22 -49.07
C SER A 15 5.66 -58.95 -48.59
N LEU A 16 5.42 -60.05 -47.87
CA LEU A 16 6.32 -61.09 -47.37
C LEU A 16 7.36 -61.66 -48.37
N LEU A 17 8.54 -62.05 -47.86
CA LEU A 17 9.11 -63.43 -47.74
C LEU A 17 10.65 -63.42 -47.80
N GLY A 18 11.29 -64.26 -46.97
CA GLY A 18 12.66 -64.74 -47.21
C GLY A 18 13.50 -65.02 -45.95
N LEU A 19 13.38 -66.23 -45.40
CA LEU A 19 14.28 -66.82 -44.40
C LEU A 19 15.70 -67.04 -44.98
N GLY A 20 16.73 -66.91 -44.13
CA GLY A 20 18.09 -67.38 -44.41
C GLY A 20 18.99 -67.26 -43.18
N VAL A 21 19.12 -68.34 -42.42
CA VAL A 21 20.10 -68.54 -41.33
C VAL A 21 21.39 -69.07 -41.94
N LEU A 22 22.56 -68.49 -41.60
CA LEU A 22 23.78 -69.25 -41.30
C LEU A 22 24.89 -68.36 -40.71
N VAL A 23 25.77 -69.05 -40.00
CA VAL A 23 26.61 -68.66 -38.87
C VAL A 23 28.06 -68.38 -39.31
N GLY A 24 28.71 -67.39 -38.67
CA GLY A 24 30.03 -67.56 -38.08
C GLY A 24 31.31 -67.31 -38.90
N CYS A 25 32.21 -66.58 -38.23
CA CYS A 25 33.67 -66.51 -38.37
C CYS A 25 34.31 -65.62 -39.46
N GLY A 26 34.74 -64.44 -39.01
CA GLY A 26 36.17 -64.13 -38.88
C GLY A 26 36.96 -63.90 -40.17
N GLY A 27 37.28 -62.63 -40.44
CA GLY A 27 38.27 -62.29 -41.45
C GLY A 27 38.25 -60.80 -41.75
N SER A 28 39.37 -60.15 -41.43
CA SER A 28 39.71 -58.75 -41.69
C SER A 28 39.16 -58.20 -43.00
N ASP A 29 38.34 -57.15 -42.91
CA ASP A 29 37.89 -56.40 -44.07
C ASP A 29 37.99 -54.90 -43.75
N SER A 30 38.99 -54.26 -44.32
CA SER A 30 39.08 -52.81 -44.47
C SER A 30 37.93 -52.34 -45.34
N ARG A 31 36.75 -52.18 -44.74
CA ARG A 31 35.63 -51.49 -45.35
C ARG A 31 35.65 -50.05 -44.90
N ALA A 32 35.99 -49.16 -45.83
CA ALA A 32 35.51 -47.79 -45.80
C ALA A 32 34.03 -47.84 -45.44
N GLY A 33 33.70 -47.42 -44.22
CA GLY A 33 32.33 -47.25 -43.80
C GLY A 33 31.73 -46.17 -44.68
N VAL A 34 31.01 -46.57 -45.72
CA VAL A 34 29.93 -45.75 -46.26
C VAL A 34 28.92 -45.63 -45.13
N GLY A 35 29.17 -44.67 -44.24
CA GLY A 35 28.17 -44.18 -43.33
C GLY A 35 27.08 -43.62 -44.22
N THR A 36 26.02 -44.40 -44.45
CA THR A 36 24.79 -43.85 -44.96
C THR A 36 24.25 -42.95 -43.86
N SER A 37 24.77 -41.72 -43.75
CA SER A 37 24.09 -40.68 -43.00
C SER A 37 22.74 -40.56 -43.67
N ARG A 38 21.70 -41.07 -43.00
CA ARG A 38 20.32 -40.79 -43.37
C ARG A 38 20.07 -39.35 -42.95
N SER A 39 20.75 -38.41 -43.60
CA SER A 39 20.58 -36.99 -43.36
C SER A 39 19.24 -36.55 -43.95
N ALA A 40 18.53 -35.74 -43.19
CA ALA A 40 17.35 -35.03 -43.64
C ALA A 40 17.68 -33.53 -43.69
N SER A 41 17.08 -32.85 -44.66
CA SER A 41 17.03 -31.38 -44.69
C SER A 41 15.62 -30.95 -44.33
N VAL A 42 15.47 -29.79 -43.72
CA VAL A 42 14.16 -29.29 -43.32
C VAL A 42 14.10 -27.81 -43.63
N ALA A 43 13.09 -27.41 -44.40
CA ALA A 43 12.84 -26.03 -44.75
C ALA A 43 11.59 -25.55 -44.01
N PHE A 44 11.76 -24.53 -43.17
CA PHE A 44 10.68 -24.00 -42.36
C PHE A 44 10.22 -22.67 -42.94
N THR A 45 8.92 -22.51 -43.12
CA THR A 45 8.34 -21.20 -43.43
C THR A 45 7.79 -20.60 -42.14
N ILE A 46 8.46 -19.59 -41.64
CA ILE A 46 8.03 -18.84 -40.45
C ILE A 46 7.03 -17.79 -40.92
N ARG A 47 5.80 -17.85 -40.40
CA ARG A 47 4.83 -16.77 -40.60
C ARG A 47 4.97 -15.77 -39.47
N TRP A 48 5.46 -14.59 -39.82
CA TRP A 48 5.46 -13.45 -38.94
C TRP A 48 4.00 -13.03 -38.70
N PRO A 49 3.61 -12.69 -37.48
CA PRO A 49 2.28 -12.18 -37.21
C PRO A 49 2.01 -10.93 -38.08
N GLU A 50 0.84 -10.87 -38.73
CA GLU A 50 0.47 -9.90 -39.78
C GLU A 50 0.25 -8.45 -39.27
N ARG A 51 0.83 -8.07 -38.13
CA ARG A 51 0.42 -7.01 -37.19
C ARG A 51 -0.62 -7.52 -36.22
N THR A 52 -0.16 -8.12 -35.14
CA THR A 52 -0.87 -8.06 -33.87
C THR A 52 -0.36 -6.78 -33.20
N ARG A 53 -1.19 -5.75 -32.99
CA ARG A 53 -1.82 -5.44 -31.70
C ARG A 53 -0.85 -5.34 -30.49
N LEU A 54 0.44 -5.29 -30.80
CA LEU A 54 1.61 -5.16 -29.95
C LEU A 54 2.46 -4.05 -30.58
N ILE A 55 3.35 -3.43 -29.80
CA ILE A 55 4.31 -2.37 -30.19
C ILE A 55 4.69 -2.50 -31.68
N PRO A 56 4.77 -1.41 -32.48
CA PRO A 56 5.23 -1.47 -33.87
C PRO A 56 6.45 -2.37 -33.97
N LEU A 57 6.25 -3.55 -34.59
CA LEU A 57 7.19 -4.68 -34.56
C LEU A 57 8.60 -4.21 -34.95
N ALA A 58 9.42 -3.94 -33.94
CA ALA A 58 10.86 -3.93 -34.04
C ALA A 58 11.41 -5.33 -33.73
N ALA A 59 10.65 -6.42 -33.91
CA ALA A 59 11.27 -7.74 -33.96
C ALA A 59 12.18 -7.76 -35.20
N GLN A 60 13.44 -7.39 -35.02
CA GLN A 60 14.40 -7.37 -36.11
C GLN A 60 14.84 -8.78 -36.48
N SER A 61 14.63 -9.77 -35.60
CA SER A 61 14.99 -11.16 -35.86
C SER A 61 14.15 -12.21 -35.13
N ILE A 62 14.22 -13.44 -35.62
CA ILE A 62 13.70 -14.66 -35.00
C ILE A 62 14.86 -15.64 -34.84
N LYS A 63 15.04 -16.16 -33.63
CA LYS A 63 15.92 -17.30 -33.37
C LYS A 63 15.13 -18.59 -33.50
N VAL A 64 15.58 -19.48 -34.37
CA VAL A 64 15.00 -20.80 -34.60
C VAL A 64 15.91 -21.85 -34.01
N GLU A 65 15.32 -22.72 -33.20
CA GLU A 65 15.98 -23.85 -32.54
C GLU A 65 15.28 -25.14 -32.93
N ILE A 66 16.06 -26.17 -33.25
CA ILE A 66 15.56 -27.53 -33.39
C ILE A 66 15.96 -28.29 -32.15
N ARG A 67 15.01 -29.01 -31.57
CA ARG A 67 15.21 -29.80 -30.35
C ARG A 67 14.73 -31.23 -30.56
N ASP A 68 15.35 -32.21 -29.94
CA ASP A 68 14.85 -33.58 -29.93
C ASP A 68 13.59 -33.73 -29.03
N SER A 69 13.07 -34.95 -28.91
CA SER A 69 11.92 -35.24 -28.04
C SER A 69 12.17 -35.01 -26.54
N GLN A 70 13.43 -34.90 -26.14
CA GLN A 70 13.88 -34.67 -24.77
C GLN A 70 14.22 -33.19 -24.53
N GLY A 71 14.14 -32.34 -25.56
CA GLY A 71 14.37 -30.90 -25.50
C GLY A 71 15.83 -30.48 -25.75
N ALA A 72 16.74 -31.40 -26.08
CA ALA A 72 18.14 -31.09 -26.37
C ALA A 72 18.30 -30.43 -27.74
N LEU A 73 19.18 -29.44 -27.84
CA LEU A 73 19.43 -28.69 -29.08
C LEU A 73 20.10 -29.58 -30.14
N LEU A 74 19.50 -29.62 -31.33
CA LEU A 74 20.01 -30.30 -32.51
C LEU A 74 20.59 -29.27 -33.48
N GLY A 75 21.91 -29.11 -33.44
CA GLY A 75 22.64 -28.13 -34.24
C GLY A 75 22.62 -26.71 -33.69
N ALA A 76 23.30 -25.80 -34.40
CA ALA A 76 23.38 -24.40 -34.00
C ALA A 76 22.05 -23.66 -34.30
N PRO A 77 21.51 -22.87 -33.34
CA PRO A 77 20.37 -22.02 -33.61
C PRO A 77 20.63 -21.04 -34.76
N LYS A 78 19.58 -20.74 -35.53
CA LYS A 78 19.67 -19.78 -36.65
C LYS A 78 18.89 -18.52 -36.33
N VAL A 79 19.50 -17.36 -36.54
CA VAL A 79 18.87 -16.05 -36.39
C VAL A 79 18.46 -15.55 -37.77
N VAL A 80 17.19 -15.19 -37.93
CA VAL A 80 16.61 -14.80 -39.22
C VAL A 80 15.94 -13.44 -39.08
N ALA A 81 16.41 -12.48 -39.85
CA ALA A 81 15.88 -11.13 -39.83
C ALA A 81 14.46 -11.07 -40.40
N ARG A 82 13.68 -10.09 -39.92
CA ARG A 82 12.35 -9.82 -40.49
C ARG A 82 12.50 -9.28 -41.91
N PRO A 83 11.74 -9.81 -42.89
CA PRO A 83 11.83 -9.33 -44.26
C PRO A 83 11.28 -7.90 -44.37
N ALA A 84 11.88 -7.10 -45.25
CA ALA A 84 11.47 -5.71 -45.49
C ALA A 84 10.06 -5.60 -46.12
N SER A 85 9.62 -6.66 -46.81
CA SER A 85 8.27 -6.80 -47.38
C SER A 85 7.80 -8.25 -47.27
N GLY A 86 6.50 -8.45 -47.05
CA GLY A 86 5.91 -9.77 -46.79
C GLY A 86 5.89 -10.15 -45.30
N ASN A 87 5.28 -11.30 -44.99
CA ASN A 87 5.08 -11.81 -43.63
C ASN A 87 5.69 -13.21 -43.44
N THR A 88 6.59 -13.65 -44.31
CA THR A 88 7.19 -14.98 -44.24
C THR A 88 8.70 -14.94 -44.38
N SER A 89 9.40 -15.75 -43.58
CA SER A 89 10.83 -16.05 -43.76
C SER A 89 11.04 -17.55 -43.88
N THR A 90 11.98 -17.98 -44.70
CA THR A 90 12.35 -19.39 -44.80
C THR A 90 13.68 -19.66 -44.12
N VAL A 91 13.74 -20.72 -43.32
CA VAL A 91 14.95 -21.16 -42.62
C VAL A 91 15.19 -22.62 -42.92
N VAL A 92 16.40 -22.98 -43.35
CA VAL A 92 16.72 -24.36 -43.71
C VAL A 92 17.75 -24.91 -42.75
N PHE A 93 17.52 -26.10 -42.19
CA PHE A 93 18.51 -26.87 -41.45
C PHE A 93 18.84 -28.13 -42.25
N ASN A 94 20.14 -28.42 -42.38
CA ASN A 94 20.65 -29.55 -43.17
C ASN A 94 21.32 -30.56 -42.24
N ASP A 95 21.49 -31.77 -42.75
CA ASP A 95 22.27 -32.83 -42.11
C ASP A 95 21.76 -33.22 -40.71
N LEU A 96 20.44 -33.12 -40.51
CA LEU A 96 19.80 -33.56 -39.27
C LEU A 96 19.59 -35.07 -39.29
N GLU A 97 19.73 -35.69 -38.13
CA GLU A 97 19.37 -37.09 -37.94
C GLU A 97 17.85 -37.29 -38.07
N VAL A 98 17.46 -38.42 -38.64
CA VAL A 98 16.06 -38.84 -38.80
C VAL A 98 15.48 -39.19 -37.43
N GLN A 99 14.65 -38.29 -36.89
CA GLN A 99 13.97 -38.44 -35.61
C GLN A 99 12.77 -37.48 -35.49
N THR A 100 12.02 -37.60 -34.39
CA THR A 100 11.02 -36.60 -34.01
C THR A 100 11.71 -35.41 -33.35
N VAL A 101 11.34 -34.21 -33.79
CA VAL A 101 11.91 -32.95 -33.31
C VAL A 101 10.82 -31.95 -32.95
N GLN A 102 11.18 -30.98 -32.12
CA GLN A 102 10.41 -29.78 -31.83
C GLN A 102 11.13 -28.58 -32.45
N VAL A 103 10.41 -27.79 -33.22
CA VAL A 103 10.94 -26.56 -33.80
C VAL A 103 10.40 -25.41 -32.98
N LYS A 104 11.29 -24.71 -32.27
CA LYS A 104 10.95 -23.54 -31.47
C LYS A 104 11.46 -22.29 -32.17
N ALA A 105 10.56 -21.39 -32.54
CA ALA A 105 10.88 -20.07 -33.08
C ALA A 105 10.59 -19.01 -32.02
N THR A 106 11.56 -18.15 -31.73
CA THR A 106 11.47 -17.10 -30.70
C THR A 106 11.80 -15.74 -31.33
N ALA A 107 10.92 -14.75 -31.20
CA ALA A 107 11.13 -13.39 -31.71
C ALA A 107 11.94 -12.52 -30.74
N TYR A 108 12.84 -11.70 -31.27
CA TYR A 108 13.71 -10.81 -30.49
C TYR A 108 13.70 -9.37 -31.02
N PRO A 109 13.86 -8.35 -30.14
CA PRO A 109 13.94 -6.95 -30.54
C PRO A 109 15.18 -6.63 -31.38
N ASN A 110 16.31 -7.28 -31.07
CA ASN A 110 17.57 -6.97 -31.71
C ASN A 110 17.80 -7.87 -32.93
N SER A 111 18.46 -7.36 -33.97
CA SER A 111 18.75 -8.09 -35.21
C SER A 111 19.69 -9.28 -35.03
N ASP A 112 20.45 -9.30 -33.93
CA ASP A 112 21.37 -10.37 -33.55
C ASP A 112 20.70 -11.51 -32.75
N GLY A 113 19.40 -11.42 -32.47
CA GLY A 113 18.67 -12.43 -31.70
C GLY A 113 18.82 -12.29 -30.19
N THR A 114 19.22 -11.11 -29.70
CA THR A 114 19.33 -10.80 -28.27
C THR A 114 18.20 -9.92 -27.75
N GLY A 115 18.11 -9.78 -26.41
CA GLY A 115 17.04 -9.06 -25.71
C GLY A 115 16.00 -10.01 -25.11
N VAL A 116 14.96 -9.43 -24.50
CA VAL A 116 13.86 -10.20 -23.91
C VAL A 116 13.00 -10.79 -25.04
N ALA A 117 12.79 -12.11 -25.02
CA ALA A 117 11.98 -12.81 -26.02
C ALA A 117 10.57 -12.21 -26.09
N GLN A 118 10.10 -11.94 -27.31
CA GLN A 118 8.89 -11.15 -27.56
C GLN A 118 7.64 -12.00 -27.86
N ALA A 119 7.87 -13.20 -28.41
CA ALA A 119 6.86 -14.21 -28.68
C ALA A 119 7.56 -15.52 -29.04
N THR A 120 6.89 -16.65 -28.81
CA THR A 120 7.36 -17.97 -29.23
C THR A 120 6.27 -18.69 -30.02
N GLY A 121 6.69 -19.54 -30.95
CA GLY A 121 5.85 -20.61 -31.49
C GLY A 121 6.64 -21.91 -31.50
N THR A 122 5.96 -23.02 -31.23
CA THR A 122 6.57 -24.36 -31.28
C THR A 122 5.72 -25.30 -32.10
N VAL A 123 6.35 -26.09 -32.98
CA VAL A 123 5.67 -27.09 -33.81
C VAL A 123 6.44 -28.42 -33.76
N PRO A 124 5.77 -29.55 -33.45
CA PRO A 124 6.37 -30.88 -33.56
C PRO A 124 6.52 -31.30 -35.03
N LEU A 125 7.59 -32.02 -35.35
CA LEU A 125 7.86 -32.51 -36.69
C LEU A 125 8.54 -33.89 -36.65
N VAL A 126 8.29 -34.72 -37.66
CA VAL A 126 9.00 -36.00 -37.85
C VAL A 126 9.88 -35.90 -39.08
N LEU A 127 11.19 -36.12 -38.91
CA LEU A 127 12.16 -36.08 -40.01
C LEU A 127 12.25 -37.44 -40.69
N VAL A 128 12.35 -37.45 -42.02
CA VAL A 128 12.43 -38.67 -42.82
C VAL A 128 13.63 -38.58 -43.76
N ALA A 129 14.34 -39.70 -43.96
CA ALA A 129 15.57 -39.75 -44.72
C ALA A 129 15.37 -39.25 -46.16
N ARG A 130 16.28 -38.39 -46.63
CA ARG A 130 16.29 -37.87 -48.01
C ARG A 130 15.00 -37.13 -48.41
N GLN A 131 14.25 -36.59 -47.44
CA GLN A 131 13.09 -35.73 -47.69
C GLN A 131 13.30 -34.35 -47.08
N THR A 132 12.66 -33.35 -47.71
CA THR A 132 12.49 -32.03 -47.11
C THR A 132 11.14 -31.99 -46.43
N ALA A 133 11.12 -31.76 -45.12
CA ALA A 133 9.88 -31.49 -44.40
C ALA A 133 9.62 -29.97 -44.35
N GLU A 134 8.35 -29.59 -44.44
CA GLU A 134 7.89 -28.20 -44.33
C GLU A 134 7.01 -28.04 -43.08
N ALA A 135 7.24 -26.98 -42.31
CA ALA A 135 6.39 -26.61 -41.18
C ALA A 135 6.17 -25.09 -41.14
N THR A 136 4.97 -24.70 -40.69
CA THR A 136 4.63 -23.31 -40.41
C THR A 136 4.57 -23.08 -38.91
N VAL A 137 5.41 -22.18 -38.40
CA VAL A 137 5.36 -21.76 -36.98
C VAL A 137 4.59 -20.44 -36.90
N THR A 138 3.51 -20.44 -36.13
CA THR A 138 2.72 -19.25 -35.79
C THR A 138 3.04 -18.85 -34.35
N MET A 139 3.29 -17.57 -34.12
CA MET A 139 3.54 -17.02 -32.78
C MET A 139 2.20 -16.71 -32.10
N ASP A 140 1.96 -17.27 -30.91
CA ASP A 140 0.74 -16.99 -30.16
C ASP A 140 0.86 -15.64 -29.44
N SER A 141 0.11 -14.64 -29.93
CA SER A 141 0.01 -13.31 -29.32
C SER A 141 -1.26 -13.14 -28.48
N THR A 142 -2.00 -14.22 -28.22
CA THR A 142 -3.25 -14.15 -27.47
C THR A 142 -2.93 -14.04 -25.99
N ILE A 143 -3.43 -12.99 -25.34
CA ILE A 143 -3.25 -12.80 -23.90
C ILE A 143 -4.23 -13.72 -23.15
N SER A 144 -3.70 -14.71 -22.44
CA SER A 144 -4.49 -15.59 -21.57
C SER A 144 -4.73 -14.94 -20.20
N ARG A 145 -3.69 -14.30 -19.65
CA ARG A 145 -3.68 -13.61 -18.35
C ARG A 145 -2.69 -12.45 -18.31
N VAL A 146 -2.89 -11.56 -17.34
CA VAL A 146 -1.94 -10.52 -16.94
C VAL A 146 -1.36 -10.89 -15.58
N GLN A 147 -0.07 -10.66 -15.41
CA GLN A 147 0.66 -10.86 -14.16
C GLN A 147 1.26 -9.54 -13.69
N LEU A 148 1.28 -9.34 -12.38
CA LEU A 148 1.86 -8.16 -11.73
C LEU A 148 3.09 -8.59 -10.92
N GLY A 149 4.25 -8.01 -11.23
CA GLY A 149 5.51 -8.18 -10.52
C GLY A 149 5.75 -7.03 -9.54
N TYR A 150 6.04 -7.36 -8.29
CA TYR A 150 6.25 -6.41 -7.20
C TYR A 150 7.09 -7.04 -6.08
N ASP A 151 7.73 -6.20 -5.27
CA ASP A 151 8.28 -6.62 -3.97
C ASP A 151 7.14 -6.74 -2.95
N ALA A 152 6.96 -7.95 -2.41
CA ALA A 152 5.90 -8.28 -1.46
C ALA A 152 6.14 -7.73 -0.04
N SER A 153 7.30 -7.12 0.22
CA SER A 153 7.56 -6.46 1.49
C SER A 153 6.54 -5.33 1.73
N PRO A 154 6.21 -5.00 2.99
CA PRO A 154 5.27 -3.93 3.28
C PRO A 154 5.79 -2.58 2.76
N LEU A 155 4.90 -1.75 2.19
CA LEU A 155 5.26 -0.41 1.75
C LEU A 155 5.78 0.43 2.92
N VAL A 156 6.74 1.33 2.68
CA VAL A 156 7.21 2.33 3.66
C VAL A 156 6.64 3.69 3.24
N ILE A 157 6.21 4.52 4.20
CA ILE A 157 5.67 5.85 3.89
C ILE A 157 6.77 6.69 3.24
N GLY A 158 6.44 7.38 2.15
CA GLY A 158 7.37 8.24 1.43
C GLY A 158 8.37 7.51 0.53
N GLU A 159 8.53 6.19 0.66
CA GLU A 159 9.42 5.42 -0.21
C GLU A 159 8.69 4.91 -1.46
N PRO A 160 9.10 5.31 -2.67
CA PRO A 160 8.52 4.83 -3.91
C PRO A 160 8.87 3.37 -4.19
N ARG A 161 7.91 2.60 -4.69
CA ARG A 161 8.10 1.24 -5.19
C ARG A 161 7.60 1.09 -6.60
N THR A 162 8.33 0.31 -7.40
CA THR A 162 7.94 0.01 -8.78
C THR A 162 7.15 -1.29 -8.84
N LEU A 163 5.99 -1.21 -9.49
CA LEU A 163 5.15 -2.33 -9.90
C LEU A 163 5.34 -2.52 -11.40
N THR A 164 5.35 -3.77 -11.86
CA THR A 164 5.49 -4.11 -13.29
C THR A 164 4.35 -5.02 -13.72
N ALA A 165 3.87 -4.84 -14.95
CA ALA A 165 2.83 -5.66 -15.56
C ALA A 165 3.39 -6.45 -16.73
N GLN A 166 2.96 -7.70 -16.86
CA GLN A 166 3.30 -8.58 -17.97
C GLN A 166 2.04 -9.27 -18.48
N ALA A 167 1.88 -9.37 -19.79
CA ALA A 167 0.85 -10.22 -20.39
C ALA A 167 1.46 -11.58 -20.72
N LEU A 168 0.72 -12.66 -20.48
CA LEU A 168 1.16 -14.02 -20.74
C LEU A 168 0.16 -14.74 -21.66
N ASN A 169 0.68 -15.59 -22.56
CA ASN A 169 -0.14 -16.46 -23.40
C ASN A 169 -0.60 -17.72 -22.64
N SER A 170 -1.16 -18.69 -23.36
CA SER A 170 -1.64 -19.96 -22.77
C SER A 170 -0.53 -20.89 -22.29
N LEU A 171 0.73 -20.61 -22.65
CA LEU A 171 1.93 -21.36 -22.29
C LEU A 171 2.78 -20.64 -21.24
N ASP A 172 2.25 -19.59 -20.60
CA ASP A 172 2.97 -18.72 -19.65
C ASP A 172 4.19 -17.99 -20.22
N GLU A 173 4.19 -17.75 -21.53
CA GLU A 173 5.22 -16.96 -22.20
C GLU A 173 4.77 -15.50 -22.34
N THR A 174 5.71 -14.56 -22.23
CA THR A 174 5.42 -13.12 -22.30
C THR A 174 4.91 -12.69 -23.68
N VAL A 175 3.84 -11.90 -23.67
CA VAL A 175 3.22 -11.25 -24.83
C VAL A 175 3.49 -9.75 -24.76
N LEU A 176 3.90 -9.16 -25.88
CA LEU A 176 4.49 -7.82 -25.96
C LEU A 176 3.47 -6.66 -26.09
N VAL A 177 2.82 -6.28 -25.02
CA VAL A 177 1.77 -5.25 -25.06
C VAL A 177 2.34 -3.85 -25.36
N ASP A 178 1.68 -3.09 -26.24
CA ASP A 178 1.98 -1.66 -26.45
C ASP A 178 1.86 -0.90 -25.11
N PRO A 179 2.88 -0.14 -24.69
CA PRO A 179 2.85 0.68 -23.47
C PRO A 179 1.56 1.45 -23.23
N SER A 180 0.94 1.97 -24.31
CA SER A 180 -0.29 2.75 -24.26
C SER A 180 -1.54 1.93 -23.96
N LEU A 181 -1.47 0.59 -24.02
CA LEU A 181 -2.57 -0.33 -23.76
C LEU A 181 -2.69 -0.74 -22.29
N TRP A 182 -1.71 -0.39 -21.46
CA TRP A 182 -1.78 -0.61 -20.01
C TRP A 182 -2.57 0.49 -19.32
N GLU A 183 -3.54 0.06 -18.51
CA GLU A 183 -4.37 0.94 -17.68
C GLU A 183 -4.18 0.56 -16.21
N TRP A 184 -3.61 1.48 -15.43
CA TRP A 184 -3.34 1.31 -14.01
C TRP A 184 -4.36 2.06 -13.17
N SER A 185 -4.78 1.47 -12.06
CA SER A 185 -5.72 2.09 -11.11
C SER A 185 -5.44 1.65 -9.67
N SER A 186 -5.92 2.43 -8.71
CA SER A 186 -5.86 2.09 -7.28
C SER A 186 -7.21 2.30 -6.59
N SER A 187 -7.50 1.52 -5.55
CA SER A 187 -8.76 1.60 -4.80
C SER A 187 -8.88 2.82 -3.90
N ASN A 188 -7.77 3.50 -3.61
CA ASN A 188 -7.74 4.67 -2.74
C ASN A 188 -6.56 5.60 -3.10
N SER A 189 -6.86 6.76 -3.67
CA SER A 189 -5.85 7.73 -4.13
C SER A 189 -5.42 8.74 -3.08
N VAL A 190 -6.09 8.82 -1.92
CA VAL A 190 -5.67 9.77 -0.87
C VAL A 190 -4.58 9.21 0.04
N ASP A 191 -4.49 7.89 0.16
CA ASP A 191 -3.51 7.25 1.05
C ASP A 191 -2.27 6.79 0.28
N PHE A 192 -2.32 6.78 -1.06
CA PHE A 192 -1.24 6.32 -1.93
C PHE A 192 -1.20 7.15 -3.21
N ASN A 193 0.01 7.54 -3.60
CA ASN A 193 0.28 8.13 -4.89
C ASN A 193 0.66 7.01 -5.87
N LEU A 194 -0.10 6.87 -6.96
CA LEU A 194 0.22 5.96 -8.06
C LEU A 194 0.56 6.78 -9.31
N VAL A 195 1.75 6.58 -9.84
CA VAL A 195 2.26 7.23 -11.05
C VAL A 195 2.49 6.16 -12.13
N PRO A 196 1.54 5.95 -13.04
CA PRO A 196 1.70 4.99 -14.13
C PRO A 196 2.79 5.41 -15.13
N SER A 197 3.50 4.43 -15.68
CA SER A 197 4.47 4.59 -16.76
C SER A 197 4.54 3.31 -17.60
N ALA A 198 3.84 3.29 -18.73
CA ALA A 198 3.82 2.14 -19.63
C ALA A 198 3.38 0.83 -18.90
N ALA A 199 4.18 -0.23 -19.05
CA ALA A 199 4.02 -1.52 -18.37
C ALA A 199 4.47 -1.48 -16.89
N SER A 200 4.65 -0.30 -16.30
CA SER A 200 5.04 -0.14 -14.90
C SER A 200 4.21 0.95 -14.22
N ALA A 201 4.21 0.96 -12.90
CA ALA A 201 3.72 2.08 -12.12
C ALA A 201 4.60 2.26 -10.88
N THR A 202 4.83 3.51 -10.49
CA THR A 202 5.46 3.81 -9.20
C THR A 202 4.35 4.07 -8.18
N ILE A 203 4.41 3.39 -7.05
CA ILE A 203 3.51 3.62 -5.93
C ILE A 203 4.28 4.11 -4.71
N THR A 204 3.76 5.13 -4.04
CA THR A 204 4.28 5.63 -2.76
C THR A 204 3.15 5.69 -1.75
N ALA A 205 3.35 5.11 -0.57
CA ALA A 205 2.41 5.26 0.54
C ALA A 205 2.52 6.69 1.10
N VAL A 206 1.37 7.35 1.23
CA VAL A 206 1.21 8.69 1.83
C VAL A 206 0.69 8.54 3.26
N ASN A 207 -0.31 7.67 3.44
CA ASN A 207 -0.88 7.33 4.74
C ASN A 207 -0.78 5.80 4.98
N PRO A 208 -0.92 5.34 6.22
CA PRO A 208 -1.12 3.93 6.50
C PRO A 208 -2.45 3.45 5.92
N GLY A 209 -2.47 2.17 5.58
CA GLY A 209 -3.67 1.54 5.09
C GLY A 209 -3.35 0.45 4.08
N ARG A 210 -4.40 0.07 3.37
CA ARG A 210 -4.36 -0.95 2.33
C ARG A 210 -4.81 -0.33 1.02
N VAL A 211 -4.07 -0.62 -0.04
CA VAL A 211 -4.42 -0.24 -1.40
C VAL A 211 -4.49 -1.46 -2.28
N THR A 212 -5.56 -1.55 -3.05
CA THR A 212 -5.61 -2.50 -4.16
C THR A 212 -5.13 -1.78 -5.40
N VAL A 213 -3.98 -2.17 -5.92
CA VAL A 213 -3.50 -1.70 -7.23
C VAL A 213 -3.94 -2.71 -8.27
N SER A 214 -4.58 -2.22 -9.33
CA SER A 214 -5.02 -3.04 -10.45
C SER A 214 -4.38 -2.56 -11.74
N VAL A 215 -4.06 -3.50 -12.62
CA VAL A 215 -3.62 -3.22 -13.98
C VAL A 215 -4.45 -4.03 -14.96
N ARG A 216 -4.89 -3.36 -16.01
CA ARG A 216 -5.69 -3.93 -17.09
C ARG A 216 -4.96 -3.75 -18.42
N GLU A 217 -4.98 -4.78 -19.25
CA GLU A 217 -4.64 -4.66 -20.66
C GLU A 217 -5.94 -4.37 -21.43
N LYS A 218 -6.01 -3.19 -22.06
CA LYS A 218 -7.26 -2.62 -22.57
C LYS A 218 -7.91 -3.43 -23.69
N GLU A 219 -7.12 -4.11 -24.51
CA GLU A 219 -7.62 -4.76 -25.71
C GLU A 219 -8.20 -6.16 -25.44
N SER A 220 -7.48 -6.98 -24.67
CA SER A 220 -7.97 -8.28 -24.18
C SER A 220 -8.97 -8.12 -23.03
N GLY A 221 -8.95 -6.97 -22.35
CA GLY A 221 -9.76 -6.69 -21.17
C GLY A 221 -9.33 -7.44 -19.91
N LYS A 222 -8.19 -8.16 -19.96
CA LYS A 222 -7.68 -8.94 -18.83
C LYS A 222 -7.13 -8.01 -17.75
N THR A 223 -7.48 -8.30 -16.50
CA THR A 223 -7.12 -7.50 -15.34
C THR A 223 -6.51 -8.39 -14.26
N VAL A 224 -5.53 -7.84 -13.55
CA VAL A 224 -4.99 -8.41 -12.31
C VAL A 224 -4.95 -7.32 -11.25
N ALA A 225 -5.17 -7.70 -9.99
CA ALA A 225 -5.13 -6.79 -8.86
C ALA A 225 -4.31 -7.41 -7.73
N VAL A 226 -3.56 -6.56 -7.03
CA VAL A 226 -2.83 -6.92 -5.82
C VAL A 226 -3.20 -5.96 -4.70
N ALA A 227 -3.40 -6.51 -3.51
CA ALA A 227 -3.52 -5.72 -2.30
C ALA A 227 -2.14 -5.49 -1.69
N LEU A 228 -1.72 -4.23 -1.61
CA LEU A 228 -0.51 -3.79 -0.92
C LEU A 228 -0.90 -3.15 0.41
N GLN A 229 -0.07 -3.38 1.43
CA GLN A 229 -0.25 -2.82 2.76
C GLN A 229 1.07 -2.19 3.22
N ASN A 230 0.96 -1.05 3.90
CA ASN A 230 2.09 -0.50 4.63
C ASN A 230 2.20 -1.18 6.00
N GLY A 231 3.42 -1.57 6.41
CA GLY A 231 3.72 -2.34 7.62
C GLY A 231 3.62 -1.56 8.94
N LEU A 232 3.32 -0.26 8.87
CA LEU A 232 2.98 0.55 10.03
C LEU A 232 1.64 0.10 10.62
N THR A 233 1.71 -0.88 11.51
CA THR A 233 0.57 -1.31 12.32
C THR A 233 0.55 -0.52 13.62
N LEU A 234 -0.62 -0.43 14.25
CA LEU A 234 -0.77 0.17 15.57
C LEU A 234 0.13 -0.47 16.63
N ALA A 235 0.65 -1.68 16.41
CA ALA A 235 1.58 -2.34 17.33
C ALA A 235 2.85 -1.51 17.62
N ASN A 236 3.27 -0.64 16.68
CA ASN A 236 4.44 0.22 16.85
C ASN A 236 4.11 1.62 17.38
N THR A 237 2.87 1.83 17.82
CA THR A 237 2.40 3.13 18.34
C THR A 237 2.20 3.06 19.83
N ARG A 238 2.22 4.22 20.48
CA ARG A 238 2.09 4.36 21.93
C ARG A 238 0.93 5.28 22.29
N ILE A 239 0.46 5.15 23.51
CA ILE A 239 -0.56 6.01 24.10
C ILE A 239 0.05 6.67 25.33
N VAL A 240 -0.05 7.99 25.41
CA VAL A 240 0.28 8.77 26.60
C VAL A 240 -1.01 9.17 27.29
N PHE A 241 -1.04 9.13 28.61
CA PHE A 241 -2.24 9.42 29.40
C PHE A 241 -1.86 9.96 30.78
N VAL A 242 -2.83 10.52 31.49
CA VAL A 242 -2.68 10.95 32.89
C VAL A 242 -3.15 9.81 33.78
N SER A 243 -2.41 9.51 34.86
CA SER A 243 -2.87 8.57 35.89
C SER A 243 -2.64 9.10 37.31
N GLN A 244 -3.56 8.79 38.21
CA GLN A 244 -3.49 9.10 39.65
C GLN A 244 -3.16 7.89 40.53
N ARG A 245 -2.79 6.74 39.94
CA ARG A 245 -2.57 5.47 40.66
C ARG A 245 -1.53 5.52 41.79
N TYR A 246 -0.63 6.52 41.80
CA TYR A 246 0.40 6.70 42.83
C TYR A 246 0.47 8.14 43.39
N GLY A 247 -0.69 8.79 43.56
CA GLY A 247 -0.80 10.10 44.22
C GLY A 247 -1.15 11.22 43.25
N ALA A 248 -0.30 12.26 43.18
CA ALA A 248 -0.53 13.37 42.26
C ALA A 248 -0.61 12.88 40.81
N ALA A 249 -1.47 13.53 40.00
CA ALA A 249 -1.65 13.18 38.59
C ALA A 249 -0.32 13.29 37.85
N GLY A 250 0.15 12.17 37.29
CA GLY A 250 1.39 12.08 36.54
C GLY A 250 1.16 11.59 35.11
N ILE A 251 2.17 11.76 34.26
CA ILE A 251 2.13 11.35 32.87
C ILE A 251 2.65 9.92 32.73
N TYR A 252 1.88 9.08 32.05
CA TYR A 252 2.18 7.67 31.78
C TYR A 252 2.18 7.42 30.29
N ILE A 253 2.93 6.41 29.88
CA ILE A 253 2.99 5.91 28.51
C ILE A 253 2.76 4.40 28.50
N MET A 254 2.14 3.90 27.45
CA MET A 254 1.97 2.47 27.19
C MET A 254 2.02 2.17 25.70
N ASN A 255 2.19 0.91 25.34
CA ASN A 255 1.96 0.43 23.99
C ASN A 255 0.47 0.57 23.64
N ALA A 256 0.15 0.66 22.34
CA ALA A 256 -1.22 0.76 21.87
C ALA A 256 -2.13 -0.44 22.21
N ASP A 257 -1.54 -1.58 22.60
CA ASP A 257 -2.24 -2.77 23.09
C ASP A 257 -2.44 -2.78 24.62
N GLY A 258 -2.02 -1.72 25.32
CA GLY A 258 -2.13 -1.57 26.77
C GLY A 258 -0.95 -2.15 27.56
N THR A 259 0.01 -2.80 26.90
CA THR A 259 1.21 -3.36 27.56
C THR A 259 2.25 -2.28 27.86
N ASN A 260 3.26 -2.61 28.68
CA ASN A 260 4.40 -1.73 29.02
C ASN A 260 4.01 -0.36 29.62
N GLN A 261 2.97 -0.33 30.46
CA GLN A 261 2.57 0.89 31.16
C GLN A 261 3.69 1.39 32.08
N THR A 262 4.19 2.59 31.80
CA THR A 262 5.34 3.18 32.50
C THR A 262 5.04 4.62 32.88
N ARG A 263 5.39 5.02 34.11
CA ARG A 263 5.30 6.41 34.56
C ARG A 263 6.49 7.20 34.01
N LEU A 264 6.23 8.31 33.31
CA LEU A 264 7.27 9.19 32.76
C LEU A 264 7.71 10.28 33.73
N THR A 265 6.81 10.75 34.60
CA THR A 265 7.07 11.88 35.49
C THR A 265 6.96 11.49 36.96
N ASN A 266 7.99 11.77 37.76
CA ASN A 266 8.09 11.34 39.16
C ASN A 266 8.17 12.51 40.14
N ASN A 267 7.25 13.46 40.04
CA ASN A 267 7.17 14.60 40.95
C ASN A 267 5.85 14.60 41.74
N THR A 268 5.71 15.56 42.65
CA THR A 268 4.55 15.71 43.55
C THR A 268 3.53 16.73 43.04
N VAL A 269 3.75 17.32 41.87
CA VAL A 269 2.85 18.34 41.29
C VAL A 269 1.85 17.69 40.35
N GLN A 270 0.77 18.41 40.02
CA GLN A 270 -0.24 17.92 39.10
C GLN A 270 0.24 18.13 37.66
N GLU A 271 0.11 17.09 36.84
CA GLU A 271 0.43 17.14 35.41
C GLU A 271 -0.75 16.60 34.60
N ARG A 272 -1.08 17.29 33.51
CA ARG A 272 -2.33 17.07 32.76
C ARG A 272 -2.12 17.24 31.26
N SER A 273 -3.11 16.77 30.50
CA SER A 273 -3.25 17.00 29.05
C SER A 273 -1.99 16.65 28.24
N PRO A 274 -1.41 15.45 28.39
CA PRO A 274 -0.25 15.07 27.60
C PRO A 274 -0.64 14.85 26.14
N ILE A 275 0.19 15.35 25.22
CA ILE A 275 0.00 15.19 23.77
C ILE A 275 1.35 14.82 23.13
N PHE A 276 1.35 13.81 22.26
CA PHE A 276 2.51 13.47 21.45
C PHE A 276 2.81 14.51 20.37
N SER A 277 4.09 14.73 20.08
CA SER A 277 4.52 15.36 18.83
C SER A 277 4.19 14.46 17.63
N PRO A 278 4.03 15.02 16.41
CA PRO A 278 3.66 14.25 15.21
C PRO A 278 4.65 13.12 14.88
N ASP A 279 5.94 13.33 15.18
CA ASP A 279 7.02 12.35 15.00
C ASP A 279 7.12 11.32 16.15
N GLY A 280 6.30 11.44 17.19
CA GLY A 280 6.27 10.54 18.35
C GLY A 280 7.50 10.61 19.26
N LYS A 281 8.38 11.61 19.10
CA LYS A 281 9.64 11.74 19.86
C LYS A 281 9.53 12.58 21.12
N SER A 282 8.52 13.45 21.19
CA SER A 282 8.33 14.39 22.31
C SER A 282 6.90 14.36 22.82
N ILE A 283 6.71 14.82 24.05
CA ILE A 283 5.40 14.97 24.69
C ILE A 283 5.32 16.39 25.26
N VAL A 284 4.27 17.13 24.89
CA VAL A 284 3.88 18.37 25.59
C VAL A 284 2.82 18.04 26.63
N TYR A 285 2.88 18.69 27.78
CA TYR A 285 1.92 18.52 28.88
C TYR A 285 1.81 19.82 29.68
N THR A 286 0.73 19.95 30.45
CA THR A 286 0.57 21.06 31.39
C THR A 286 1.04 20.63 32.77
N ARG A 287 1.84 21.46 33.43
CA ARG A 287 2.36 21.23 34.78
C ARG A 287 1.95 22.36 35.72
N TYR A 288 1.47 22.01 36.89
CA TYR A 288 1.03 22.94 37.93
C TYR A 288 2.07 23.02 39.05
N ASP A 289 3.19 23.69 38.77
CA ASP A 289 4.17 24.01 39.82
C ASP A 289 3.58 24.96 40.88
N ASN A 290 2.57 25.75 40.47
CA ASN A 290 1.64 26.47 41.32
C ASN A 290 0.24 25.82 41.20
N PRO A 291 -0.49 25.56 42.30
CA PRO A 291 -1.84 25.00 42.25
C PRO A 291 -2.86 25.75 41.38
N THR A 292 -2.66 27.04 41.09
CA THR A 292 -3.59 27.88 40.32
C THR A 292 -3.12 28.25 38.93
N GLU A 293 -1.85 27.96 38.58
CA GLU A 293 -1.22 28.38 37.34
C GLU A 293 -0.49 27.19 36.73
N GLY A 294 -0.91 26.79 35.53
CA GLY A 294 -0.34 25.67 34.81
C GLY A 294 0.43 26.17 33.59
N ASP A 295 1.68 25.73 33.44
CA ASP A 295 2.53 26.07 32.30
C ASP A 295 2.71 24.87 31.37
N LEU A 296 3.07 25.15 30.11
CA LEU A 296 3.39 24.10 29.14
C LEU A 296 4.82 23.62 29.31
N TYR A 297 4.98 22.32 29.49
CA TYR A 297 6.27 21.65 29.50
C TYR A 297 6.39 20.71 28.31
N LEU A 298 7.61 20.58 27.79
CA LEU A 298 7.99 19.63 26.76
C LEU A 298 9.01 18.66 27.33
N MET A 299 8.86 17.37 27.06
CA MET A 299 9.84 16.34 27.39
C MET A 299 10.06 15.38 26.23
N ASN A 300 11.18 14.66 26.26
CA ASN A 300 11.40 13.52 25.38
C ASN A 300 10.41 12.40 25.71
N VAL A 301 10.14 11.53 24.75
CA VAL A 301 9.18 10.42 24.91
C VAL A 301 9.59 9.39 25.97
N ASP A 302 10.85 9.36 26.36
CA ASP A 302 11.37 8.55 27.47
C ASP A 302 11.22 9.23 28.85
N GLY A 303 10.62 10.43 28.90
CA GLY A 303 10.41 11.21 30.11
C GLY A 303 11.58 12.13 30.48
N THR A 304 12.67 12.13 29.72
CA THR A 304 13.85 12.97 30.00
C THR A 304 13.72 14.37 29.39
N GLY A 305 14.60 15.29 29.80
CA GLY A 305 14.75 16.59 29.11
C GLY A 305 13.58 17.57 29.28
N ALA A 306 12.84 17.47 30.38
CA ALA A 306 11.72 18.37 30.66
C ALA A 306 12.15 19.86 30.60
N LYS A 307 11.46 20.64 29.77
CA LYS A 307 11.71 22.06 29.51
C LYS A 307 10.39 22.83 29.61
N ASN A 308 10.38 23.92 30.39
CA ASN A 308 9.24 24.84 30.41
C ASN A 308 9.22 25.69 29.11
N LEU A 309 8.05 25.78 28.47
CA LEU A 309 7.83 26.54 27.23
C LEU A 309 7.06 27.82 27.45
N THR A 310 6.25 27.91 28.51
CA THR A 310 5.44 29.09 28.80
C THR A 310 5.57 29.50 30.25
N SER A 311 5.23 30.75 30.52
CA SER A 311 5.17 31.27 31.88
C SER A 311 4.17 32.40 31.94
N GLY A 312 3.52 32.56 33.09
CA GLY A 312 2.71 33.73 33.37
C GLY A 312 1.34 33.36 33.94
N PRO A 313 0.49 34.37 34.13
CA PRO A 313 -0.80 34.18 34.76
C PRO A 313 -1.76 33.32 33.93
N GLY A 314 -2.61 32.58 34.64
CA GLY A 314 -3.60 31.67 34.07
C GLY A 314 -3.05 30.24 33.90
N THR A 315 -3.87 29.36 33.35
CA THR A 315 -3.45 28.02 32.95
C THR A 315 -3.31 27.96 31.43
N ASP A 316 -2.12 27.58 30.96
CA ASP A 316 -1.84 27.17 29.60
C ASP A 316 -2.08 25.66 29.46
N ALA A 317 -3.06 25.27 28.64
CA ALA A 317 -3.41 23.87 28.39
C ALA A 317 -3.21 23.48 26.93
N ALA A 318 -2.21 22.63 26.67
CA ALA A 318 -1.89 22.15 25.33
C ALA A 318 -2.98 21.23 24.79
N THR A 319 -3.22 21.31 23.48
CA THR A 319 -4.26 20.52 22.82
C THR A 319 -3.77 19.79 21.57
N CYS A 320 -2.81 20.37 20.82
CA CYS A 320 -2.11 19.69 19.73
C CYS A 320 -0.79 20.39 19.33
N PHE A 321 0.05 19.67 18.60
CA PHE A 321 1.13 20.26 17.79
C PHE A 321 0.61 20.68 16.42
N THR A 322 1.34 21.55 15.73
CA THR A 322 1.23 21.70 14.27
C THR A 322 1.73 20.44 13.55
N PRO A 323 1.24 20.11 12.33
CA PRO A 323 1.62 18.86 11.65
C PRO A 323 3.12 18.73 11.35
N ASP A 324 3.80 19.87 11.18
CA ASP A 324 5.25 19.96 11.01
C ASP A 324 6.03 19.86 12.34
N GLY A 325 5.34 19.80 13.48
CA GLY A 325 5.93 19.72 14.82
C GLY A 325 6.56 21.02 15.33
N SER A 326 6.46 22.14 14.59
CA SER A 326 7.20 23.37 14.92
C SER A 326 6.56 24.20 16.03
N LYS A 327 5.23 24.11 16.21
CA LYS A 327 4.46 24.89 17.19
C LYS A 327 3.48 24.02 17.97
N ILE A 328 3.02 24.54 19.09
CA ILE A 328 1.97 23.98 19.94
C ILE A 328 0.78 24.93 19.96
N LEU A 329 -0.43 24.40 19.74
CA LEU A 329 -1.68 25.09 20.00
C LEU A 329 -2.14 24.79 21.42
N PHE A 330 -2.59 25.85 22.11
CA PHE A 330 -3.04 25.76 23.48
C PHE A 330 -4.09 26.81 23.79
N THR A 331 -4.71 26.65 24.96
CA THR A 331 -5.65 27.62 25.52
C THR A 331 -5.03 28.28 26.73
N ASN A 332 -5.22 29.59 26.89
CA ASN A 332 -4.88 30.31 28.11
C ASN A 332 -6.16 30.82 28.78
N SER A 333 -6.28 30.57 30.08
CA SER A 333 -7.49 30.85 30.88
C SER A 333 -7.43 32.15 31.72
N GLN A 334 -6.43 33.01 31.52
CA GLN A 334 -6.23 34.20 32.35
C GLN A 334 -7.43 35.16 32.38
N THR A 335 -8.12 35.35 31.25
CA THR A 335 -9.13 36.40 31.08
C THR A 335 -10.57 35.98 31.40
N GLY A 336 -10.78 34.84 32.07
CA GLY A 336 -12.12 34.30 32.37
C GLY A 336 -12.82 33.69 31.15
N ALA A 337 -12.68 34.30 29.97
CA ALA A 337 -12.87 33.66 28.66
C ALA A 337 -11.53 33.07 28.20
N SER A 338 -11.45 31.74 28.11
CA SER A 338 -10.25 31.07 27.60
C SER A 338 -10.03 31.44 26.13
N THR A 339 -8.79 31.76 25.77
CA THR A 339 -8.39 32.24 24.43
C THR A 339 -7.40 31.27 23.79
N ILE A 340 -7.41 31.17 22.46
CA ILE A 340 -6.51 30.29 21.70
C ILE A 340 -5.18 30.99 21.40
N TYR A 341 -4.09 30.29 21.69
CA TYR A 341 -2.71 30.72 21.47
C TYR A 341 -1.91 29.67 20.71
N SER A 342 -0.76 30.11 20.19
CA SER A 342 0.31 29.27 19.66
C SER A 342 1.65 29.66 20.28
N VAL A 343 2.57 28.71 20.41
CA VAL A 343 3.97 28.94 20.85
C VAL A 343 4.89 28.01 20.07
N ASN A 344 6.11 28.45 19.75
CA ASN A 344 7.12 27.59 19.14
C ASN A 344 7.58 26.52 20.13
N ILE A 345 8.05 25.37 19.62
CA ILE A 345 8.55 24.27 20.46
C ILE A 345 9.79 24.66 21.31
N ASP A 346 10.46 25.75 20.95
CA ASP A 346 11.55 26.32 21.73
C ASP A 346 11.08 27.31 22.84
N GLY A 347 9.78 27.61 22.91
CA GLY A 347 9.16 28.56 23.84
C GLY A 347 9.04 30.00 23.30
N SER A 348 9.57 30.27 22.11
CA SER A 348 9.50 31.60 21.48
C SER A 348 8.16 31.86 20.78
N GLU A 349 7.93 33.12 20.40
CA GLU A 349 6.78 33.56 19.60
C GLU A 349 5.39 33.15 20.14
N LYS A 350 5.17 33.25 21.46
CA LYS A 350 3.82 33.11 22.04
C LYS A 350 2.88 34.13 21.39
N ARG A 351 1.94 33.65 20.57
CA ARG A 351 1.02 34.45 19.76
C ARG A 351 -0.43 34.11 20.05
N ARG A 352 -1.25 35.13 20.30
CA ARG A 352 -2.72 35.04 20.38
C ARG A 352 -3.31 34.85 18.98
N LEU A 353 -4.18 33.85 18.80
CA LEU A 353 -4.84 33.57 17.50
C LEU A 353 -6.27 34.10 17.43
N THR A 354 -6.98 34.14 18.55
CA THR A 354 -8.37 34.60 18.63
C THR A 354 -8.52 35.72 19.65
N ALA A 355 -9.47 36.63 19.43
CA ALA A 355 -9.82 37.68 20.38
C ALA A 355 -11.34 37.74 20.56
N SER A 356 -11.89 36.76 21.27
CA SER A 356 -13.32 36.69 21.64
C SER A 356 -13.52 36.95 23.14
N SER A 357 -14.70 37.43 23.50
CA SER A 357 -15.19 37.47 24.89
C SER A 357 -15.89 36.17 25.30
N GLU A 358 -16.09 35.25 24.36
CA GLU A 358 -16.71 33.95 24.58
C GLU A 358 -15.68 32.91 25.04
N LEU A 359 -16.12 31.90 25.78
CA LEU A 359 -15.26 30.79 26.20
C LEU A 359 -14.80 29.98 24.99
N GLU A 360 -13.49 29.91 24.75
CA GLU A 360 -12.90 29.10 23.69
C GLU A 360 -12.05 27.96 24.27
N SER A 361 -12.12 26.78 23.67
CA SER A 361 -11.34 25.63 24.13
C SER A 361 -11.05 24.61 23.03
N SER A 362 -10.23 23.60 23.37
CA SER A 362 -9.97 22.43 22.52
C SER A 362 -9.51 22.72 21.07
N PRO A 363 -8.64 23.72 20.79
CA PRO A 363 -8.18 23.95 19.43
C PRO A 363 -7.38 22.75 18.91
N VAL A 364 -7.69 22.29 17.70
CA VAL A 364 -6.94 21.26 16.99
C VAL A 364 -6.74 21.66 15.54
N ILE A 365 -5.56 21.42 15.01
CA ILE A 365 -5.21 21.73 13.62
C ILE A 365 -5.51 20.55 12.70
N SER A 366 -5.90 20.82 11.46
CA SER A 366 -6.08 19.81 10.43
C SER A 366 -4.74 19.19 10.02
N PRO A 367 -4.70 17.93 9.57
CA PRO A 367 -3.44 17.25 9.20
C PRO A 367 -2.65 17.94 8.08
N ASP A 368 -3.33 18.69 7.20
CA ASP A 368 -2.71 19.49 6.14
C ASP A 368 -2.20 20.86 6.62
N GLY A 369 -2.44 21.22 7.89
CA GLY A 369 -2.02 22.49 8.50
C GLY A 369 -2.84 23.72 8.10
N ALA A 370 -3.92 23.55 7.31
CA ALA A 370 -4.66 24.67 6.74
C ALA A 370 -5.69 25.28 7.69
N GLN A 371 -6.31 24.47 8.56
CA GLN A 371 -7.48 24.85 9.36
C GLN A 371 -7.32 24.48 10.82
N ILE A 372 -7.97 25.24 11.70
CA ILE A 372 -8.08 24.97 13.13
C ILE A 372 -9.55 24.79 13.47
N ALA A 373 -9.91 23.62 14.01
CA ALA A 373 -11.21 23.40 14.65
C ALA A 373 -11.10 23.69 16.15
N PHE A 374 -12.12 24.32 16.73
CA PHE A 374 -12.11 24.71 18.13
C PHE A 374 -13.53 24.80 18.69
N VAL A 375 -13.66 24.81 20.01
CA VAL A 375 -14.93 25.06 20.68
C VAL A 375 -15.04 26.54 21.00
N ARG A 376 -16.20 27.14 20.73
CA ARG A 376 -16.56 28.49 21.22
C ARG A 376 -18.00 28.47 21.70
N SER A 377 -18.23 28.90 22.94
CA SER A 377 -19.55 28.88 23.59
C SER A 377 -20.24 27.52 23.46
N SER A 378 -19.48 26.43 23.72
CA SER A 378 -19.92 25.04 23.60
C SER A 378 -20.28 24.55 22.20
N GLU A 379 -20.05 25.35 21.15
CA GLU A 379 -20.28 24.99 19.75
C GLU A 379 -18.96 24.67 19.05
N LEU A 380 -19.00 23.84 18.01
CA LEU A 380 -17.85 23.55 17.15
C LEU A 380 -17.69 24.64 16.10
N TRP A 381 -16.50 25.19 15.99
CA TRP A 381 -16.11 26.20 15.02
C TRP A 381 -14.86 25.77 14.26
N ILE A 382 -14.66 26.36 13.09
CA ILE A 382 -13.46 26.19 12.27
C ILE A 382 -12.95 27.53 11.78
N MET A 383 -11.64 27.66 11.61
CA MET A 383 -10.98 28.86 11.10
C MET A 383 -9.72 28.50 10.30
N ASN A 384 -9.18 29.46 9.56
CA ASN A 384 -7.85 29.34 8.95
C ASN A 384 -6.77 29.34 10.03
N VAL A 385 -5.61 28.75 9.75
CA VAL A 385 -4.48 28.68 10.70
C VAL A 385 -3.99 30.05 11.19
N ASP A 386 -4.22 31.12 10.43
CA ASP A 386 -3.89 32.50 10.78
C ASP A 386 -4.92 33.18 11.70
N GLY A 387 -6.03 32.51 12.02
CA GLY A 387 -7.13 32.99 12.86
C GLY A 387 -8.31 33.61 12.07
N THR A 388 -8.20 33.75 10.75
CA THR A 388 -9.25 34.33 9.90
C THR A 388 -10.30 33.31 9.46
N GLY A 389 -11.38 33.75 8.79
CA GLY A 389 -12.34 32.84 8.17
C GLY A 389 -13.17 31.99 9.15
N GLN A 390 -13.40 32.51 10.37
CA GLN A 390 -14.08 31.77 11.43
C GLN A 390 -15.54 31.47 11.07
N LYS A 391 -15.94 30.20 11.17
CA LYS A 391 -17.28 29.72 10.84
C LYS A 391 -17.73 28.65 11.83
N LYS A 392 -18.99 28.72 12.26
CA LYS A 392 -19.62 27.66 13.06
C LYS A 392 -19.87 26.41 12.21
N LEU A 393 -19.56 25.24 12.76
CA LEU A 393 -19.65 23.94 12.10
C LEU A 393 -20.75 23.05 12.71
N SER A 394 -20.98 23.13 14.02
CA SER A 394 -22.08 22.40 14.69
C SER A 394 -23.45 22.95 14.32
N ASN A 395 -24.45 22.06 14.27
CA ASN A 395 -25.81 22.37 13.86
C ASN A 395 -26.89 22.03 14.93
N ASP A 396 -26.54 21.36 16.02
CA ASP A 396 -27.46 21.08 17.14
C ASP A 396 -27.14 22.01 18.33
N PRO A 397 -27.91 23.11 18.53
CA PRO A 397 -27.69 24.06 19.62
C PRO A 397 -28.14 23.55 20.99
N SER A 398 -28.71 22.34 21.07
CA SER A 398 -29.23 21.77 22.33
C SER A 398 -28.21 20.92 23.09
N GLY A 399 -26.98 20.81 22.59
CA GLY A 399 -25.90 20.08 23.25
C GLY A 399 -24.56 20.82 23.17
N ASN A 400 -23.61 20.39 24.00
CA ASN A 400 -22.30 21.01 24.13
C ASN A 400 -21.22 20.14 23.48
N VAL A 401 -20.27 20.78 22.82
CA VAL A 401 -19.11 20.13 22.17
C VAL A 401 -17.85 20.29 23.02
N SER A 402 -17.03 19.25 23.10
CA SER A 402 -15.67 19.28 23.64
C SER A 402 -14.80 18.18 23.00
N GLY A 403 -13.51 18.09 23.35
CA GLY A 403 -12.68 16.92 23.01
C GLY A 403 -12.56 16.66 21.49
N ILE A 404 -12.19 17.68 20.71
CA ILE A 404 -12.14 17.61 19.25
C ILE A 404 -10.89 16.85 18.78
N SER A 405 -10.99 16.04 17.71
CA SER A 405 -9.88 15.42 17.00
C SER A 405 -10.18 15.31 15.50
N PHE A 406 -9.25 15.70 14.63
CA PHE A 406 -9.32 15.38 13.19
C PHE A 406 -8.96 13.93 12.93
N SER A 407 -9.56 13.31 11.91
CA SER A 407 -9.06 12.06 11.35
C SER A 407 -7.70 12.28 10.69
N PRO A 408 -6.80 11.28 10.62
CA PRO A 408 -5.46 11.45 10.05
C PRO A 408 -5.45 11.95 8.59
N ASN A 409 -6.49 11.62 7.82
CA ASN A 409 -6.68 12.09 6.44
C ASN A 409 -7.43 13.43 6.31
N GLY A 410 -7.80 14.08 7.42
CA GLY A 410 -8.48 15.38 7.46
C GLY A 410 -9.95 15.41 7.02
N LYS A 411 -10.52 14.26 6.61
CA LYS A 411 -11.89 14.21 6.05
C LYS A 411 -12.98 14.19 7.11
N ARG A 412 -12.66 13.84 8.36
CA ARG A 412 -13.62 13.74 9.46
C ARG A 412 -13.14 14.46 10.71
N ILE A 413 -14.09 14.88 11.52
CA ILE A 413 -13.88 15.45 12.84
C ILE A 413 -14.65 14.58 13.84
N MET A 414 -13.98 14.19 14.92
CA MET A 414 -14.57 13.52 16.07
C MET A 414 -14.59 14.48 17.26
N TYR A 415 -15.62 14.38 18.09
CA TYR A 415 -15.78 15.23 19.26
C TYR A 415 -16.67 14.57 20.31
N ASN A 416 -16.57 15.03 21.56
CA ASN A 416 -17.55 14.74 22.59
C ASN A 416 -18.78 15.63 22.42
N PHE A 417 -19.96 15.02 22.48
CA PHE A 417 -21.25 15.70 22.49
C PHE A 417 -22.00 15.40 23.78
N TYR A 418 -22.29 16.45 24.54
CA TYR A 418 -23.04 16.40 25.78
C TYR A 418 -24.46 16.92 25.60
N LYS A 419 -25.46 16.08 25.87
CA LYS A 419 -26.88 16.45 25.79
C LYS A 419 -27.68 15.65 26.80
N ASN A 420 -28.55 16.31 27.57
CA ASN A 420 -29.43 15.67 28.56
C ASN A 420 -28.68 14.70 29.51
N LEU A 421 -27.57 15.16 30.11
CA LEU A 421 -26.69 14.37 30.99
C LEU A 421 -25.95 13.21 30.31
N ASN A 422 -26.11 13.03 29.00
CA ASN A 422 -25.42 12.01 28.22
C ASN A 422 -24.20 12.63 27.54
N THR A 423 -22.99 12.10 27.81
CA THR A 423 -21.77 12.43 27.05
C THR A 423 -21.40 11.28 26.14
N SER A 424 -21.40 11.50 24.84
CA SER A 424 -21.03 10.49 23.84
C SER A 424 -20.00 11.03 22.86
N ILE A 425 -19.34 10.13 22.14
CA ILE A 425 -18.47 10.47 21.02
C ILE A 425 -19.29 10.48 19.72
N CYS A 426 -19.21 11.60 19.00
CA CYS A 426 -19.78 11.79 17.67
C CYS A 426 -18.67 11.99 16.63
N ILE A 427 -18.97 11.63 15.38
CA ILE A 427 -18.12 11.85 14.22
C ILE A 427 -18.93 12.56 13.12
N MET A 428 -18.28 13.44 12.38
CA MET A 428 -18.86 14.20 11.27
C MET A 428 -17.84 14.36 10.14
N ASN A 429 -18.31 14.72 8.95
CA ASN A 429 -17.45 15.19 7.88
C ASN A 429 -16.84 16.55 8.28
N SER A 430 -15.63 16.83 7.78
CA SER A 430 -14.93 18.10 8.09
C SER A 430 -15.66 19.35 7.59
N ASP A 431 -16.65 19.20 6.70
CA ASP A 431 -17.46 20.30 6.18
C ASP A 431 -18.69 20.66 7.05
N GLY A 432 -19.00 19.90 8.10
CA GLY A 432 -20.20 20.11 8.91
C GLY A 432 -21.24 18.99 8.84
N THR A 433 -21.17 18.14 7.83
CA THR A 433 -22.27 17.22 7.48
C THR A 433 -22.09 15.82 8.06
N GLY A 434 -23.13 14.99 8.00
CA GLY A 434 -23.02 13.55 8.28
C GLY A 434 -22.75 13.19 9.75
N VAL A 435 -23.21 14.02 10.70
CA VAL A 435 -23.04 13.77 12.14
C VAL A 435 -23.63 12.40 12.52
N THR A 436 -22.81 11.57 13.15
CA THR A 436 -23.18 10.22 13.64
C THR A 436 -22.62 10.02 15.05
N GLN A 437 -23.46 9.59 15.98
CA GLN A 437 -22.99 9.13 17.29
C GLN A 437 -22.41 7.72 17.14
N ILE A 438 -21.19 7.50 17.62
CA ILE A 438 -20.47 6.22 17.44
C ILE A 438 -20.24 5.47 18.75
N SER A 439 -20.68 5.99 19.89
CA SER A 439 -20.43 5.38 21.19
C SER A 439 -21.58 5.56 22.17
N ALA A 440 -21.65 4.71 23.20
CA ALA A 440 -22.58 4.91 24.31
C ALA A 440 -22.10 6.03 25.25
N SER A 441 -22.95 6.41 26.22
CA SER A 441 -22.63 7.48 27.17
C SER A 441 -21.41 7.18 28.04
N GLY A 442 -20.84 8.22 28.67
CA GLY A 442 -19.73 8.09 29.64
C GLY A 442 -18.35 7.99 28.99
N ARG A 443 -18.18 8.48 27.76
CA ARG A 443 -16.91 8.44 27.02
C ARG A 443 -16.42 9.84 26.69
N TYR A 444 -15.16 10.10 26.95
CA TYR A 444 -14.55 11.44 27.00
C TYR A 444 -13.20 11.47 26.28
N SER A 445 -12.79 12.66 25.83
CA SER A 445 -11.46 12.96 25.30
C SER A 445 -10.98 12.01 24.19
N PRO A 446 -11.76 11.81 23.11
CA PRO A 446 -11.43 10.83 22.11
C PRO A 446 -10.30 11.34 21.19
N ARG A 447 -9.44 10.41 20.74
CA ARG A 447 -8.36 10.65 19.79
C ARG A 447 -8.31 9.53 18.76
N PHE A 448 -8.15 9.89 17.48
CA PHE A 448 -7.93 8.89 16.44
C PHE A 448 -6.57 8.21 16.62
N SER A 449 -6.52 6.93 16.29
CA SER A 449 -5.26 6.25 15.98
C SER A 449 -4.66 6.84 14.69
N PRO A 450 -3.35 6.77 14.49
CA PRO A 450 -2.70 7.43 13.35
C PRO A 450 -3.01 6.81 11.98
N ASP A 451 -3.56 5.58 11.93
CA ASP A 451 -4.14 4.97 10.72
C ASP A 451 -5.63 5.28 10.53
N GLY A 452 -6.27 5.94 11.50
CA GLY A 452 -7.69 6.29 11.47
C GLY A 452 -8.64 5.10 11.58
N THR A 453 -8.17 3.92 12.03
CA THR A 453 -9.02 2.71 12.16
C THR A 453 -9.59 2.54 13.56
N LYS A 454 -8.93 3.10 14.57
CA LYS A 454 -9.31 3.03 15.99
C LYS A 454 -9.42 4.42 16.61
N ILE A 455 -10.01 4.44 17.79
CA ILE A 455 -10.01 5.60 18.66
C ILE A 455 -9.56 5.16 20.05
N VAL A 456 -8.81 6.01 20.74
CA VAL A 456 -8.57 5.91 22.18
C VAL A 456 -9.41 6.96 22.88
N PHE A 457 -9.97 6.62 24.03
CA PHE A 457 -10.82 7.51 24.81
C PHE A 457 -10.74 7.16 26.29
N GLN A 458 -11.14 8.12 27.12
CA GLN A 458 -11.39 7.91 28.54
C GLN A 458 -12.83 7.41 28.72
N ALA A 459 -13.02 6.38 29.52
CA ALA A 459 -14.33 5.86 29.91
C ALA A 459 -14.55 6.04 31.42
N ASN A 460 -15.72 6.55 31.79
CA ASN A 460 -16.17 6.63 33.18
C ASN A 460 -17.30 5.61 33.38
N GLU A 461 -16.99 4.47 34.02
CA GLU A 461 -17.98 3.44 34.32
C GLU A 461 -18.63 3.66 35.69
N GLY A 462 -19.44 4.71 35.80
CA GLY A 462 -20.26 4.99 36.98
C GLY A 462 -21.75 4.72 36.76
N PHE A 463 -22.21 3.46 36.90
CA PHE A 463 -23.64 3.17 37.17
C PHE A 463 -23.76 1.98 38.13
N GLY A 464 -23.92 2.26 39.43
CA GLY A 464 -24.10 1.22 40.46
C GLY A 464 -23.43 1.47 41.82
N GLY A 465 -22.57 2.50 41.94
CA GLY A 465 -22.38 3.17 43.22
C GLY A 465 -21.01 3.18 43.88
N PHE A 466 -19.99 2.38 43.53
CA PHE A 466 -18.72 2.43 44.31
C PHE A 466 -17.41 2.11 43.56
N SER A 467 -17.24 2.58 42.32
CA SER A 467 -15.90 2.87 41.80
C SER A 467 -15.97 3.89 40.66
N ASN A 468 -15.80 5.16 41.00
CA ASN A 468 -15.65 6.27 40.09
C ASN A 468 -14.23 6.30 39.50
N ASN A 469 -13.76 5.19 38.91
CA ASN A 469 -12.46 5.14 38.25
C ASN A 469 -12.62 5.45 36.76
N ASP A 470 -11.80 6.36 36.25
CA ASP A 470 -11.68 6.60 34.81
C ASP A 470 -10.65 5.64 34.24
N GLU A 471 -10.95 5.01 33.09
CA GLU A 471 -10.06 4.07 32.42
C GLU A 471 -9.80 4.49 30.97
N ILE A 472 -8.65 4.10 30.43
CA ILE A 472 -8.34 4.24 29.01
C ILE A 472 -8.85 3.02 28.25
N GLU A 473 -9.68 3.27 27.25
CA GLU A 473 -10.23 2.25 26.37
C GLU A 473 -9.96 2.60 24.90
N VAL A 474 -10.00 1.57 24.07
CA VAL A 474 -9.88 1.67 22.61
C VAL A 474 -11.06 0.98 21.96
N MET A 475 -11.55 1.54 20.85
CA MET A 475 -12.56 0.88 20.01
C MET A 475 -12.29 1.15 18.53
N ASN A 476 -12.95 0.39 17.65
CA ASN A 476 -12.94 0.70 16.22
C ASN A 476 -13.70 2.01 15.97
N VAL A 477 -13.37 2.74 14.90
CA VAL A 477 -14.04 4.02 14.57
C VAL A 477 -15.55 3.88 14.32
N ASP A 478 -16.04 2.67 14.02
CA ASP A 478 -17.48 2.37 13.90
C ASP A 478 -18.19 2.13 15.25
N GLY A 479 -17.46 2.21 16.37
CA GLY A 479 -17.99 1.97 17.72
C GLY A 479 -17.91 0.53 18.20
N SER A 480 -17.48 -0.40 17.35
CA SER A 480 -17.35 -1.82 17.71
C SER A 480 -16.03 -2.13 18.43
N GLN A 481 -15.95 -3.33 19.02
CA GLN A 481 -14.70 -3.87 19.60
C GLN A 481 -14.07 -2.95 20.66
N VAL A 482 -14.87 -2.56 21.65
CA VAL A 482 -14.38 -1.82 22.81
C VAL A 482 -13.47 -2.73 23.64
N VAL A 483 -12.25 -2.27 23.92
CA VAL A 483 -11.23 -2.96 24.70
C VAL A 483 -10.68 -1.99 25.74
N ARG A 484 -10.70 -2.40 27.01
CA ARG A 484 -10.08 -1.67 28.11
C ARG A 484 -8.57 -1.93 28.16
N LEU A 485 -7.78 -0.87 28.27
CA LEU A 485 -6.31 -0.93 28.31
C LEU A 485 -5.73 -0.76 29.71
N THR A 486 -6.38 0.02 30.57
CA THR A 486 -5.96 0.23 31.96
C THR A 486 -6.93 -0.45 32.92
N THR A 487 -6.40 -0.97 34.03
CA THR A 487 -7.18 -1.73 35.03
C THR A 487 -6.69 -1.49 36.46
N VAL A 488 -5.69 -0.62 36.61
CA VAL A 488 -5.11 -0.32 37.93
C VAL A 488 -5.87 0.88 38.46
N ASP A 489 -6.40 0.76 39.68
CA ASP A 489 -7.12 1.85 40.33
C ASP A 489 -6.31 3.15 40.34
N GLY A 490 -6.94 4.22 39.89
CA GLY A 490 -6.33 5.52 39.67
C GLY A 490 -6.94 6.14 38.43
N HIS A 491 -7.51 7.33 38.55
CA HIS A 491 -8.20 7.99 37.45
C HIS A 491 -7.28 8.14 36.24
N ASP A 492 -7.52 7.35 35.21
CA ASP A 492 -6.76 7.35 33.97
C ASP A 492 -7.51 8.17 32.91
N THR A 493 -6.91 9.29 32.51
CA THR A 493 -7.62 10.34 31.75
C THR A 493 -6.77 10.94 30.62
N ALA A 494 -7.44 11.71 29.76
CA ALA A 494 -6.82 12.50 28.68
C ALA A 494 -5.80 11.74 27.82
N PRO A 495 -6.19 10.61 27.19
CA PRO A 495 -5.28 9.85 26.36
C PRO A 495 -4.91 10.61 25.07
N SER A 496 -3.68 10.41 24.60
CA SER A 496 -3.20 10.84 23.28
C SER A 496 -2.45 9.69 22.60
N TRP A 497 -2.82 9.42 21.35
CA TRP A 497 -2.21 8.39 20.53
C TRP A 497 -1.03 8.97 19.74
N SER A 498 0.13 8.30 19.74
CA SER A 498 1.29 8.74 18.98
C SER A 498 1.05 8.65 17.48
N GLY A 499 1.81 9.43 16.70
CA GLY A 499 2.05 9.14 15.29
C GLY A 499 2.80 7.80 15.12
N PHE A 500 3.11 7.45 13.87
CA PHE A 500 4.02 6.35 13.61
C PHE A 500 5.43 6.74 14.01
N VAL A 501 6.00 5.97 14.92
CA VAL A 501 7.41 6.10 15.29
C VAL A 501 8.22 5.47 14.15
N PHE A 502 9.07 6.26 13.51
CA PHE A 502 9.98 5.82 12.44
C PHE A 502 11.32 5.34 13.01
#